data_AF-A0A1H0A2Z0-F1
#
_entry.id   AF-A0A1H0A2Z0-F1
#
_cell.length_a   1.000
_cell.length_b   1.000
_cell.length_c   1.000
_cell.angle_alpha   90.00
_cell.angle_beta   90.00
_cell.angle_gamma   90.00
#
_symmetry.space_group_name_H-M   'P 1'
#
loop_
_entity.id
_entity.type
_entity.pdbx_description
1 polymer ?
#
loop_
_entity_poly.entity_id
_entity_poly.type
_entity_poly.pdbx_seq_one_letter_code
_entity_poly.pdbx_strand_id
1 'polypeptide(L)' 'MVIITKKHIHHRRSIRLKNYDYFQPGLYFITICTQNKTNLFGKIIDNKMILNIAVKMVDKITNMAAELL' A
#
# COMPACT_ATOMS: atom_id res chain seq x y z
N MET A 1 23.29 -22.57 -28.49
CA MET A 1 22.67 -21.45 -29.23
C MET A 1 21.21 -21.43 -28.79
N VAL A 2 20.81 -20.60 -27.83
CA VAL A 2 20.40 -19.21 -28.03
C VAL A 2 21.03 -18.31 -26.96
N ILE A 3 21.60 -17.19 -27.40
CA ILE A 3 22.17 -16.13 -26.56
C ILE A 3 21.07 -15.07 -26.37
N ILE A 4 20.75 -14.71 -25.13
CA ILE A 4 20.26 -13.35 -24.82
C ILE A 4 21.30 -12.68 -23.92
N THR A 5 21.74 -11.54 -24.40
CA THR A 5 22.85 -10.70 -23.97
C THR A 5 22.46 -9.71 -22.86
N LYS A 6 23.48 -9.09 -22.25
CA LYS A 6 23.52 -7.94 -21.32
C LYS A 6 23.49 -8.20 -19.80
N LYS A 7 24.71 -8.42 -19.31
CA LYS A 7 25.35 -7.97 -18.06
C LYS A 7 24.78 -6.66 -17.48
N HIS A 8 24.01 -6.74 -16.39
CA HIS A 8 24.13 -6.01 -15.11
C HIS A 8 22.88 -6.32 -14.26
N ILE A 9 22.90 -7.49 -13.65
CA ILE A 9 21.81 -7.99 -12.81
C ILE A 9 21.76 -7.10 -11.57
N HIS A 10 20.68 -6.33 -11.43
CA HIS A 10 20.41 -5.53 -10.25
C HIS A 10 20.65 -6.40 -9.01
N HIS A 11 21.69 -6.10 -8.22
CA HIS A 11 21.93 -6.72 -6.92
C HIS A 11 20.87 -6.19 -5.95
N ARG A 12 19.60 -6.55 -6.18
CA ARG A 12 18.49 -6.17 -5.33
C ARG A 12 18.63 -6.96 -4.04
N ARG A 13 19.25 -6.35 -3.04
CA ARG A 13 19.23 -6.85 -1.67
C ARG A 13 17.84 -6.63 -1.09
N SER A 14 17.34 -7.61 -0.35
CA SER A 14 16.10 -7.44 0.42
C SER A 14 16.28 -6.34 1.46
N ILE A 15 15.35 -5.38 1.48
CA ILE A 15 15.31 -4.29 2.48
C ILE A 15 14.71 -4.79 3.80
N ARG A 16 13.96 -5.89 3.76
CA ARG A 16 13.31 -6.47 4.93
C ARG A 16 14.35 -6.96 5.93
N LEU A 17 14.23 -6.48 7.16
CA LEU A 17 15.00 -6.97 8.32
C LEU A 17 14.74 -8.46 8.51
N LYS A 18 15.83 -9.22 8.67
CA LYS A 18 15.78 -10.67 8.90
C LYS A 18 15.24 -10.92 10.31
N ASN A 19 14.32 -11.87 10.44
CA ASN A 19 13.67 -12.26 11.71
C ASN A 19 12.83 -11.16 12.39
N TYR A 20 12.50 -10.08 11.69
CA TYR A 20 11.57 -9.07 12.23
C TYR A 20 10.13 -9.52 12.01
N ASP A 21 9.32 -9.45 13.06
CA ASP A 21 7.89 -9.74 13.01
C ASP A 21 7.10 -8.48 12.59
N TYR A 22 6.66 -8.47 11.34
CA TYR A 22 5.89 -7.36 10.75
C TYR A 22 4.41 -7.37 11.15
N PHE A 23 3.95 -8.36 11.93
CA PHE A 23 2.60 -8.35 12.50
C PHE A 23 2.51 -7.51 13.77
N GLN A 24 3.64 -7.24 14.43
CA GLN A 24 3.62 -6.41 15.63
C GLN A 24 3.21 -4.97 15.31
N PRO A 25 2.47 -4.30 16.22
CA PRO A 25 2.15 -2.89 16.06
C PRO A 25 3.43 -2.06 15.91
N GLY A 26 3.49 -1.26 14.86
CA GLY A 26 4.64 -0.42 14.54
C GLY A 26 4.24 0.78 13.68
N LEU A 27 5.12 1.78 13.62
CA LEU A 27 4.90 2.96 12.78
C LEU A 27 5.45 2.71 11.37
N TYR A 28 4.60 2.87 10.37
CA TYR A 28 4.97 2.70 8.96
C TYR A 28 4.59 3.95 8.17
N PHE A 29 5.52 4.44 7.36
CA PHE A 29 5.22 5.38 6.30
C PHE A 29 5.05 4.60 4.99
N ILE A 30 3.84 4.63 4.42
CA ILE A 30 3.49 3.89 3.22
C ILE A 30 3.07 4.88 2.13
N THR A 31 3.58 4.69 0.92
CA THR A 31 3.12 5.40 -0.28
C THR A 31 2.56 4.38 -1.26
N ILE A 32 1.32 4.58 -1.69
CA ILE A 32 0.61 3.66 -2.59
C ILE A 32 0.19 4.42 -3.84
N CYS A 33 0.50 3.87 -5.01
CA CYS A 33 0.00 4.37 -6.29
C CYS A 33 -1.15 3.48 -6.77
N THR A 34 -2.23 4.10 -7.23
CA THR A 34 -3.35 3.40 -7.86
C THR A 34 -3.03 3.02 -9.30
N GLN A 35 -3.78 2.05 -9.82
CA GLN A 35 -3.69 1.72 -11.25
C GLN A 35 -3.99 2.97 -12.09
N ASN A 36 -3.17 3.18 -13.11
CA ASN A 36 -3.24 4.33 -14.00
C ASN A 36 -3.18 5.70 -13.28
N LYS A 37 -2.66 5.77 -12.04
CA LYS A 37 -2.59 6.99 -11.22
C LYS A 37 -3.94 7.68 -11.05
N THR A 38 -5.01 6.90 -10.99
CA THR A 38 -6.38 7.39 -10.83
C THR A 38 -6.67 7.77 -9.37
N ASN A 39 -7.40 8.86 -9.13
CA ASN A 39 -7.71 9.31 -7.77
C ASN A 39 -8.85 8.49 -7.13
N LEU A 40 -8.58 7.20 -6.84
CA LEU A 40 -9.59 6.26 -6.33
C LEU A 40 -9.92 6.48 -4.85
N PHE A 41 -8.97 6.98 -4.06
CA PHE A 41 -9.19 7.10 -2.62
C PHE A 41 -9.99 8.34 -2.22
N GLY A 42 -10.12 9.32 -3.12
CA GLY A 42 -10.79 10.59 -2.85
C GLY A 42 -9.93 11.79 -3.23
N LYS A 43 -10.22 12.93 -2.61
CA LYS A 43 -9.50 14.19 -2.81
C LYS A 43 -8.98 14.71 -1.48
N ILE A 44 -7.87 15.43 -1.50
CA ILE A 44 -7.36 16.14 -0.33
C ILE A 44 -7.76 17.61 -0.47
N ILE A 45 -8.47 18.14 0.54
CA ILE A 45 -8.86 19.55 0.64
C ILE A 45 -8.53 19.99 2.07
N ASP A 46 -7.85 21.13 2.23
CA ASP A 46 -7.44 21.68 3.53
C ASP A 46 -6.73 20.67 4.45
N ASN A 47 -5.77 19.92 3.87
CA ASN A 47 -5.01 18.85 4.54
C ASN A 47 -5.87 17.69 5.10
N LYS A 48 -7.14 17.60 4.70
CA LYS A 48 -8.04 16.51 5.08
C LYS A 48 -8.36 15.63 3.88
N MET A 49 -8.36 14.32 4.10
CA MET A 49 -8.74 13.34 3.09
C MET A 49 -10.27 13.25 3.02
N ILE A 50 -10.84 13.62 1.88
CA ILE A 50 -12.27 13.46 1.57
C ILE A 50 -12.44 12.21 0.73
N LEU A 51 -12.90 11.13 1.37
CA LEU A 51 -13.13 9.84 0.76
C LEU A 51 -14.22 9.88 -0.31
N ASN A 52 -14.03 9.12 -1.39
CA ASN A 52 -15.10 8.91 -2.37
C ASN A 52 -16.15 7.91 -1.85
N ILE A 53 -17.24 7.73 -2.60
CA ILE A 53 -18.35 6.84 -2.21
C ILE A 53 -17.87 5.38 -2.03
N ALA A 54 -17.06 4.87 -2.95
CA ALA A 54 -16.56 3.49 -2.90
C ALA A 54 -15.72 3.23 -1.64
N VAL A 55 -14.82 4.15 -1.28
CA VAL A 55 -14.00 4.00 -0.07
C VAL A 55 -14.82 4.19 1.20
N LYS A 56 -15.80 5.09 1.21
CA LYS A 56 -16.76 5.23 2.33
C LYS A 56 -17.56 3.95 2.59
N MET A 57 -17.91 3.19 1.54
CA MET A 57 -18.60 1.91 1.71
C MET A 57 -17.70 0.89 2.42
N VAL A 58 -16.43 0.79 2.01
CA VAL A 58 -15.46 -0.11 2.65
C VAL A 58 -15.21 0.28 4.10
N ASP A 59 -14.99 1.57 4.36
CA ASP A 59 -14.76 2.11 5.71
C ASP A 59 -15.91 1.76 6.67
N LYS A 60 -17.16 1.89 6.23
CA LYS A 60 -18.33 1.50 7.03
C LYS A 60 -18.33 0.01 7.39
N ILE A 61 -18.01 -0.86 6.43
CA ILE A 61 -18.00 -2.32 6.66
C ILE A 61 -16.88 -2.68 7.64
N THR A 62 -15.69 -2.11 7.47
CA THR A 62 -14.55 -2.40 8.35
C THR A 62 -14.77 -1.88 9.76
N ASN A 63 -15.41 -0.72 9.91
CA ASN A 63 -15.72 -0.16 11.24
C ASN A 63 -16.85 -0.92 11.94
N MET A 64 -17.86 -1.41 11.20
CA MET A 64 -18.87 -2.31 11.79
C MET A 64 -18.27 -3.64 12.27
N ALA A 65 -17.23 -4.15 11.60
CA ALA A 65 -16.54 -5.36 12.05
C ALA A 65 -15.67 -5.14 13.31
N ALA A 66 -15.25 -3.89 13.56
CA ALA A 66 -14.45 -3.53 14.74
C ALA A 66 -15.28 -3.42 16.04
N GLU A 67 -16.61 -3.29 15.95
CA GLU A 67 -17.52 -3.31 17.12
C GLU A 67 -17.98 -4.74 17.51
N LEU A 68 -17.67 -5.74 16.67
CA LEU A 68 -18.05 -7.14 16.87
C LEU A 68 -16.88 -8.01 17.39
N LEU A 69 -15.75 -7.40 17.75
CA LEU A 69 -14.59 -8.00 18.43
C LEU A 69 -14.25 -7.19 19.68
#